data_AF-A0A930E7H4-F1
#
_entry.id   AF-A0A930E7H4-F1
#
_cell.length_a   1.000
_cell.length_b   1.000
_cell.length_c   1.000
_cell.angle_alpha   90.00
_cell.angle_beta   90.00
_cell.angle_gamma   90.00
#
_symmetry.space_group_name_H-M   'P 1'
#
loop_
_entity.id
_entity.type
_entity.pdbx_description
1 polymer ?
#
loop_
_entity_poly.entity_id
_entity_poly.type
_entity_poly.pdbx_seq_one_letter_code
_entity_poly.pdbx_strand_id
1 'polypeptide(L)'
;MENSLTIISKKEKEELYKDLEGKWLIELDGNKIENIDDFAVAIMNEIDIVYDYKNLYGYDWYSFRDAATELEMIREKKFKGSKTDVIIVYDSLRLDMDEIDRGFIYQHLVSLLHWWKNSLDTRLYLVIDDLTDSLDNKIIFGNILKKGKIIFEMDMEGVEWAEDFINQIDENLDFEEENDYVLIFTNSYDFVQGKHYHECSLMLIKLIEDILLKIRKEIKIYLLF
;
A
#
# COMPACT_ATOMS: atom_id res chain seq x y z
N MET A 1 -13.37 -1.44 -10.39
CA MET A 1 -12.70 -0.27 -9.80
C MET A 1 -11.21 -0.36 -10.07
N GLU A 2 -10.51 0.77 -10.11
CA GLU A 2 -9.04 0.78 -10.11
C GLU A 2 -8.52 0.44 -8.70
N ASN A 3 -7.39 -0.26 -8.61
CA ASN A 3 -6.78 -0.57 -7.33
C ASN A 3 -6.34 0.72 -6.62
N SER A 4 -6.49 0.79 -5.30
CA SER A 4 -6.23 2.02 -4.52
C SER A 4 -5.60 1.72 -3.16
N LEU A 5 -4.72 2.59 -2.67
CA LEU A 5 -4.23 2.58 -1.29
C LEU A 5 -4.80 3.83 -0.59
N THR A 6 -5.53 3.67 0.49
CA THR A 6 -6.14 4.80 1.21
C THR A 6 -5.67 4.77 2.65
N ILE A 7 -5.39 5.93 3.25
CA ILE A 7 -5.15 6.03 4.68
C ILE A 7 -6.43 6.56 5.30
N ILE A 8 -6.92 5.91 6.34
CA ILE A 8 -8.19 6.26 6.97
C ILE A 8 -8.05 6.30 8.50
N SER A 9 -8.90 7.09 9.14
CA SER A 9 -9.04 7.11 10.59
C SER A 9 -9.79 5.86 11.10
N LYS A 10 -9.71 5.62 12.41
CA LYS A 10 -10.48 4.57 13.09
C LYS A 10 -12.00 4.73 12.87
N LYS A 11 -12.50 5.97 12.85
CA LYS A 11 -13.92 6.25 12.64
C LYS A 11 -14.37 5.90 11.22
N GLU A 12 -13.57 6.24 10.22
CA GLU A 12 -13.84 5.88 8.82
C GLU A 12 -13.74 4.37 8.59
N LYS A 13 -12.87 3.67 9.34
CA LYS A 13 -12.86 2.20 9.39
C LYS A 13 -14.24 1.67 9.79
N GLU A 14 -14.86 2.18 10.85
CA GLU A 14 -16.21 1.74 11.26
C GLU A 14 -17.28 1.96 10.18
N GLU A 15 -17.15 3.02 9.37
CA GLU A 15 -18.05 3.27 8.24
C GLU A 15 -17.81 2.32 7.07
N LEU A 16 -16.55 2.02 6.75
CA LEU A 16 -16.17 1.02 5.74
C LEU A 16 -16.81 -0.34 6.04
N TYR A 17 -16.88 -0.72 7.32
CA TYR A 17 -17.42 -2.02 7.74
C TYR A 17 -18.94 -2.13 7.57
N LYS A 18 -19.65 -1.02 7.34
CA LYS A 18 -21.10 -1.01 7.07
C LYS A 18 -21.44 -1.56 5.68
N ASP A 19 -20.48 -1.60 4.75
CA ASP A 19 -20.68 -2.04 3.36
C ASP A 19 -19.58 -3.05 2.93
N LEU A 20 -19.61 -4.26 3.52
CA LEU A 20 -18.68 -5.36 3.18
C LEU A 20 -19.34 -6.48 2.34
N GLU A 21 -20.61 -6.35 1.97
CA GLU A 21 -21.31 -7.40 1.22
C GLU A 21 -20.61 -7.63 -0.13
N GLY A 22 -20.19 -8.88 -0.39
CA GLY A 22 -19.49 -9.25 -1.62
C GLY A 22 -18.02 -8.82 -1.69
N LYS A 23 -17.41 -8.38 -0.58
CA LYS A 23 -16.00 -7.97 -0.49
C LYS A 23 -15.21 -8.93 0.38
N TRP A 24 -13.93 -9.13 0.08
CA TRP A 24 -13.02 -9.88 0.95
C TRP A 24 -12.23 -8.89 1.82
N LEU A 25 -12.56 -8.85 3.10
CA LEU A 25 -11.81 -8.08 4.09
C LEU A 25 -10.66 -8.94 4.65
N ILE A 26 -9.45 -8.41 4.59
CA ILE A 26 -8.24 -8.89 5.27
C ILE A 26 -7.88 -7.84 6.32
N GLU A 27 -7.87 -8.22 7.59
CA GLU A 27 -7.53 -7.29 8.69
C GLU A 27 -6.23 -7.72 9.37
N LEU A 28 -5.25 -6.83 9.33
CA LEU A 28 -3.94 -6.99 9.94
C LEU A 28 -3.84 -6.08 11.17
N ASP A 29 -3.65 -6.70 12.33
CA ASP A 29 -3.38 -5.99 13.59
C ASP A 29 -1.88 -5.70 13.69
N GLY A 30 -1.48 -4.46 13.41
CA GLY A 30 -0.08 -4.03 13.43
C GLY A 30 0.58 -4.13 14.80
N ASN A 31 -0.18 -4.15 15.89
CA ASN A 31 0.40 -4.41 17.22
C ASN A 31 0.92 -5.86 17.35
N LYS A 32 0.41 -6.79 16.54
CA LYS A 32 0.83 -8.20 16.53
C LYS A 32 1.93 -8.52 15.52
N ILE A 33 2.34 -7.53 14.72
CA ILE A 33 3.34 -7.70 13.67
C ILE A 33 4.61 -6.99 14.17
N GLU A 34 5.64 -7.76 14.56
CA GLU A 34 6.87 -7.19 15.12
C GLU A 34 7.97 -7.00 14.08
N ASN A 35 7.86 -7.69 12.93
CA ASN A 35 8.84 -7.70 11.84
C ASN A 35 8.16 -8.16 10.53
N ILE A 36 8.94 -8.23 9.45
CA ILE A 36 8.43 -8.67 8.14
C ILE A 36 7.96 -10.13 8.11
N ASP A 37 8.54 -11.02 8.91
CA ASP A 37 8.15 -12.44 8.94
C ASP A 37 6.75 -12.59 9.55
N ASP A 38 6.45 -11.89 10.64
CA ASP A 38 5.11 -11.88 11.25
C ASP A 38 4.07 -11.34 10.26
N PHE A 39 4.41 -10.30 9.50
CA PHE A 39 3.56 -9.75 8.45
C PHE A 39 3.30 -10.80 7.35
N ALA A 40 4.36 -11.45 6.86
CA ALA A 40 4.25 -12.47 5.83
C ALA A 40 3.36 -13.63 6.29
N VAL A 41 3.53 -14.09 7.54
CA VAL A 41 2.66 -15.10 8.16
C VAL A 41 1.22 -14.63 8.20
N ALA A 42 0.96 -13.40 8.65
CA ALA A 42 -0.39 -12.86 8.80
C ALA A 42 -1.12 -12.79 7.45
N ILE A 43 -0.49 -12.26 6.40
CA ILE A 43 -1.10 -12.22 5.06
C ILE A 43 -1.21 -13.62 4.46
N MET A 44 -0.17 -14.47 4.55
CA MET A 44 -0.23 -15.82 3.97
C MET A 44 -1.40 -16.63 4.49
N ASN A 45 -1.72 -16.54 5.79
CA ASN A 45 -2.89 -17.23 6.34
C ASN A 45 -4.22 -16.78 5.71
N GLU A 46 -4.28 -15.57 5.14
CA GLU A 46 -5.46 -15.06 4.45
C GLU A 46 -5.50 -15.51 2.98
N ILE A 47 -4.34 -15.56 2.31
CA ILE A 47 -4.22 -15.76 0.85
C ILE A 47 -3.91 -17.20 0.42
N ASP A 48 -3.31 -18.03 1.28
CA ASP A 48 -2.85 -19.39 0.97
C ASP A 48 -4.02 -20.40 0.95
N ILE A 49 -4.82 -20.33 -0.11
CA ILE A 49 -6.08 -21.09 -0.24
C ILE A 49 -5.88 -22.39 -1.03
N VAL A 50 -4.78 -22.51 -1.79
CA VAL A 50 -4.67 -23.48 -2.88
C VAL A 50 -3.69 -24.60 -2.58
N TYR A 51 -2.43 -24.27 -2.30
CA TYR A 51 -1.36 -25.26 -2.24
C TYR A 51 -0.83 -25.50 -0.84
N ASP A 52 -1.32 -24.79 0.19
CA ASP A 52 -0.78 -24.89 1.54
C ASP A 52 0.73 -24.61 1.51
N TYR A 53 1.08 -23.50 0.85
CA TYR A 53 2.44 -22.99 0.67
C TYR A 53 3.20 -22.96 1.99
N LYS A 54 2.51 -22.58 3.07
CA LYS A 54 3.05 -22.61 4.43
C LYS A 54 3.70 -23.96 4.78
N ASN A 55 3.00 -25.07 4.53
CA ASN A 55 3.50 -26.40 4.89
C ASN A 55 4.51 -26.94 3.87
N LEU A 56 4.41 -26.52 2.60
CA LEU A 56 5.27 -27.03 1.53
C LEU A 56 6.62 -26.31 1.44
N TYR A 57 6.62 -24.99 1.61
CA TYR A 57 7.76 -24.13 1.30
C TYR A 57 8.16 -23.22 2.48
N GLY A 58 7.28 -23.08 3.48
CA GLY A 58 7.53 -22.22 4.64
C GLY A 58 7.15 -20.77 4.38
N TYR A 59 7.64 -19.88 5.24
CA TYR A 59 7.42 -18.44 5.14
C TYR A 59 8.69 -17.78 4.64
N ASP A 60 8.83 -17.72 3.32
CA ASP A 60 9.82 -16.87 2.66
C ASP A 60 9.16 -16.01 1.58
N TRP A 61 9.90 -15.01 1.11
CA TRP A 61 9.44 -14.07 0.09
C TRP A 61 8.92 -14.75 -1.17
N TYR A 62 9.59 -15.82 -1.63
CA TYR A 62 9.20 -16.48 -2.87
C TYR A 62 7.88 -17.22 -2.69
N SER A 63 7.69 -17.89 -1.55
CA SER A 63 6.46 -18.59 -1.18
C SER A 63 5.30 -17.61 -1.06
N PHE A 64 5.52 -16.46 -0.41
CA PHE A 64 4.54 -15.38 -0.31
C PHE A 64 4.17 -14.82 -1.69
N ARG A 65 5.17 -14.46 -2.50
CA ARG A 65 4.96 -13.90 -3.85
C ARG A 65 4.22 -14.88 -4.74
N ASP A 66 4.64 -16.14 -4.75
CA ASP A 66 4.04 -17.16 -5.61
C ASP A 66 2.58 -17.39 -5.19
N ALA A 67 2.30 -17.55 -3.87
CA ALA A 67 0.94 -17.63 -3.36
C ALA A 67 0.07 -16.41 -3.73
N ALA A 68 0.64 -15.20 -3.65
CA ALA A 68 -0.06 -13.97 -3.99
C ALA A 68 -0.29 -13.79 -5.50
N THR A 69 0.55 -14.37 -6.36
CA THR A 69 0.46 -14.24 -7.82
C THR A 69 -0.44 -15.28 -8.47
N GLU A 70 -0.82 -16.36 -7.78
CA GLU A 70 -1.77 -17.39 -8.25
C GLU A 70 -3.25 -16.93 -8.24
N LEU A 71 -3.48 -15.78 -8.85
CA LEU A 71 -4.73 -15.03 -8.83
C LEU A 71 -5.92 -15.76 -9.42
N GLU A 72 -5.72 -16.47 -10.53
CA GLU A 72 -6.80 -17.23 -11.16
C GLU A 72 -7.35 -18.27 -10.19
N MET A 73 -6.47 -18.95 -9.46
CA MET A 73 -6.87 -20.00 -8.52
C MET A 73 -7.55 -19.41 -7.29
N ILE A 74 -7.03 -18.31 -6.73
CA ILE A 74 -7.71 -17.55 -5.66
C ILE A 74 -9.11 -17.15 -6.10
N ARG A 75 -9.26 -16.59 -7.31
CA ARG A 75 -10.55 -16.13 -7.86
C ARG A 75 -11.54 -17.27 -8.06
N GLU A 76 -11.09 -18.37 -8.65
CA GLU A 76 -11.96 -19.53 -8.89
C GLU A 76 -12.39 -20.20 -7.57
N LYS A 77 -11.47 -20.37 -6.62
CA LYS A 77 -11.76 -21.08 -5.36
C LYS A 77 -12.58 -20.25 -4.38
N LYS A 78 -12.21 -18.98 -4.16
CA LYS A 78 -12.84 -18.14 -3.13
C LYS A 78 -14.05 -17.38 -3.68
N PHE A 79 -13.98 -16.91 -4.92
CA PHE A 79 -14.99 -16.03 -5.52
C PHE A 79 -15.76 -16.66 -6.68
N LYS A 80 -15.58 -17.96 -6.95
CA LYS A 80 -16.26 -18.70 -8.04
C LYS A 80 -16.09 -18.01 -9.41
N GLY A 81 -14.91 -17.45 -9.64
CA GLY A 81 -14.56 -16.78 -10.89
C GLY A 81 -15.12 -15.36 -11.03
N SER A 82 -15.85 -14.85 -10.04
CA SER A 82 -16.34 -13.47 -10.07
C SER A 82 -15.24 -12.47 -9.69
N LYS A 83 -15.31 -11.26 -10.26
CA LYS A 83 -14.53 -10.13 -9.75
C LYS A 83 -14.99 -9.84 -8.32
N THR A 84 -14.02 -9.59 -7.44
CA THR A 84 -14.25 -9.27 -6.04
C THR A 84 -13.40 -8.06 -5.67
N ASP A 85 -13.98 -7.20 -4.85
CA ASP A 85 -13.22 -6.18 -4.16
C ASP A 85 -12.49 -6.81 -2.97
N VAL A 86 -11.17 -6.71 -2.94
CA VAL A 86 -10.39 -7.11 -1.76
C VAL A 86 -10.04 -5.85 -0.99
N ILE A 87 -10.28 -5.86 0.32
CA ILE A 87 -10.03 -4.75 1.23
C ILE A 87 -8.98 -5.24 2.22
N ILE A 88 -7.77 -4.71 2.16
CA ILE A 88 -6.74 -4.98 3.17
C ILE A 88 -6.76 -3.82 4.16
N VAL A 89 -6.91 -4.07 5.45
CA VAL A 89 -6.82 -3.06 6.50
C VAL A 89 -5.57 -3.36 7.33
N TYR A 90 -4.58 -2.47 7.33
CA TYR A 90 -3.43 -2.55 8.23
C TYR A 90 -3.60 -1.51 9.34
N ASP A 91 -3.99 -1.99 10.52
CA ASP A 91 -4.35 -1.18 11.68
C ASP A 91 -3.16 -1.02 12.64
N SER A 92 -3.10 0.09 13.38
CA SER A 92 -2.11 0.33 14.42
C SER A 92 -0.68 0.13 13.94
N LEU A 93 -0.27 0.94 12.95
CA LEU A 93 1.09 0.94 12.42
C LEU A 93 2.10 1.02 13.57
N ARG A 94 2.95 0.00 13.69
CA ARG A 94 3.94 -0.09 14.74
C ARG A 94 5.18 0.73 14.38
N LEU A 95 5.08 2.05 14.54
CA LEU A 95 6.13 3.01 14.14
C LEU A 95 7.45 2.84 14.93
N ASP A 96 7.44 2.09 16.04
CA ASP A 96 8.62 1.71 16.83
C ASP A 96 9.32 0.42 16.34
N MET A 97 8.76 -0.29 15.35
CA MET A 97 9.42 -1.40 14.65
C MET A 97 10.71 -0.93 13.96
N ASP A 98 11.64 -1.82 13.62
CA ASP A 98 12.80 -1.45 12.80
C ASP A 98 12.38 -0.81 11.45
N GLU A 99 13.11 0.24 11.04
CA GLU A 99 12.77 1.02 9.85
C GLU A 99 12.75 0.14 8.58
N ILE A 100 13.67 -0.81 8.46
CA ILE A 100 13.75 -1.69 7.29
C ILE A 100 12.55 -2.61 7.23
N ASP A 101 12.14 -3.19 8.37
CA ASP A 101 10.95 -4.05 8.46
C ASP A 101 9.68 -3.27 8.08
N ARG A 102 9.50 -2.03 8.59
CA ARG A 102 8.35 -1.19 8.21
C ARG A 102 8.33 -0.91 6.72
N GLY A 103 9.47 -0.54 6.14
CA GLY A 103 9.61 -0.29 4.72
C GLY A 103 9.28 -1.52 3.86
N PHE A 104 9.74 -2.71 4.28
CA PHE A 104 9.37 -3.95 3.59
C PHE A 104 7.88 -4.25 3.68
N ILE A 105 7.25 -4.05 4.84
CA ILE A 105 5.80 -4.24 4.99
C ILE A 105 5.06 -3.34 3.99
N TYR A 106 5.39 -2.05 3.91
CA TYR A 106 4.79 -1.14 2.94
C TYR A 106 5.01 -1.60 1.49
N GLN A 107 6.22 -2.06 1.18
CA GLN A 107 6.55 -2.57 -0.15
C GLN A 107 5.72 -3.80 -0.51
N HIS A 108 5.50 -4.71 0.44
CA HIS A 108 4.70 -5.91 0.22
C HIS A 108 3.22 -5.56 0.05
N LEU A 109 2.70 -4.64 0.86
CA LEU A 109 1.33 -4.13 0.74
C LEU A 109 1.07 -3.48 -0.63
N VAL A 110 2.00 -2.66 -1.13
CA VAL A 110 1.90 -2.07 -2.48
C VAL A 110 2.09 -3.14 -3.57
N SER A 111 2.97 -4.12 -3.36
CA SER A 111 3.15 -5.24 -4.28
C SER A 111 1.89 -6.08 -4.45
N LEU A 112 1.15 -6.35 -3.38
CA LEU A 112 -0.14 -7.07 -3.43
C LEU A 112 -1.15 -6.33 -4.31
N LEU A 113 -1.28 -5.00 -4.14
CA LEU A 113 -2.13 -4.18 -5.01
C LEU A 113 -1.71 -4.27 -6.47
N HIS A 114 -0.40 -4.27 -6.74
CA HIS A 114 0.11 -4.40 -8.09
C HIS A 114 -0.22 -5.76 -8.69
N TRP A 115 0.13 -6.85 -7.99
CA TRP A 115 -0.14 -8.22 -8.45
C TRP A 115 -1.62 -8.41 -8.73
N TRP A 116 -2.49 -7.92 -7.84
CA TRP A 116 -3.92 -8.18 -7.90
C TRP A 116 -4.69 -7.28 -8.89
N LYS A 117 -4.09 -6.18 -9.38
CA LYS A 117 -4.71 -5.12 -10.23
C LYS A 117 -5.70 -5.57 -11.29
N ASN A 118 -5.37 -6.60 -12.06
CA ASN A 118 -6.19 -6.99 -13.20
C ASN A 118 -7.22 -8.08 -12.86
N SER A 119 -6.99 -8.82 -11.78
CA SER A 119 -7.72 -10.05 -11.45
C SER A 119 -8.65 -9.89 -10.26
N LEU A 120 -8.28 -9.04 -9.29
CA LEU A 120 -9.04 -8.69 -8.10
C LEU A 120 -9.02 -7.16 -7.95
N ASP A 121 -10.20 -6.54 -7.84
CA ASP A 121 -10.30 -5.09 -7.70
C ASP A 121 -9.88 -4.72 -6.26
N THR A 122 -8.58 -4.58 -6.00
CA THR A 122 -8.01 -4.55 -4.65
C THR A 122 -7.85 -3.13 -4.13
N ARG A 123 -8.28 -2.92 -2.90
CA ARG A 123 -8.13 -1.68 -2.14
C ARG A 123 -7.39 -1.99 -0.85
N LEU A 124 -6.34 -1.24 -0.58
CA LEU A 124 -5.61 -1.27 0.68
C LEU A 124 -6.02 -0.05 1.48
N TYR A 125 -6.21 -0.24 2.77
CA TYR A 125 -6.51 0.77 3.76
C TYR A 125 -5.47 0.67 4.87
N LEU A 126 -4.78 1.77 5.17
CA LEU A 126 -3.92 1.88 6.34
C LEU A 126 -4.71 2.67 7.39
N VAL A 127 -4.95 2.06 8.55
CA VAL A 127 -5.71 2.68 9.64
C VAL A 127 -4.75 3.23 10.67
N ILE A 128 -4.95 4.49 11.06
CA ILE A 128 -4.08 5.16 12.04
C ILE A 128 -4.96 5.73 13.14
N ASP A 129 -4.69 5.26 14.35
CA ASP A 129 -5.49 5.53 15.53
C ASP A 129 -5.33 6.97 16.08
N ASP A 130 -4.26 7.70 15.68
CA ASP A 130 -3.89 9.02 16.22
C ASP A 130 -4.00 10.20 15.23
N LEU A 131 -4.39 9.95 13.97
CA LEU A 131 -4.70 11.01 13.02
C LEU A 131 -6.12 11.49 13.29
N THR A 132 -6.25 12.73 13.79
CA THR A 132 -7.51 13.43 14.03
C THR A 132 -8.55 13.17 12.91
N ASP A 133 -9.83 13.02 13.29
CA ASP A 133 -11.03 12.68 12.50
C ASP A 133 -11.29 13.43 11.15
N SER A 134 -10.34 14.21 10.63
CA SER A 134 -10.53 15.17 9.55
C SER A 134 -9.57 14.99 8.35
N LEU A 135 -8.94 13.83 8.17
CA LEU A 135 -7.92 13.64 7.12
C LEU A 135 -8.27 12.52 6.15
N ASP A 136 -8.74 12.92 4.96
CA ASP A 136 -8.86 12.06 3.78
C ASP A 136 -7.50 12.02 3.06
N ASN A 137 -6.60 11.10 3.44
CA ASN A 137 -5.38 10.83 2.67
C ASN A 137 -5.60 9.68 1.69
N LYS A 138 -5.54 9.96 0.38
CA LYS A 138 -5.93 8.98 -0.65
C LYS A 138 -4.86 8.80 -1.72
N ILE A 139 -4.19 7.65 -1.73
CA ILE A 139 -3.35 7.21 -2.85
C ILE A 139 -4.26 6.57 -3.91
N ILE A 140 -4.33 7.19 -5.09
CA ILE A 140 -5.12 6.69 -6.23
C ILE A 140 -4.14 6.16 -7.27
N PHE A 141 -4.20 4.89 -7.64
CA PHE A 141 -3.43 4.42 -8.78
C PHE A 141 -4.25 4.65 -10.07
N GLY A 142 -3.81 5.55 -10.96
CA GLY A 142 -4.46 5.79 -12.26
C GLY A 142 -4.82 7.25 -12.59
N ASN A 143 -5.01 7.58 -13.87
CA ASN A 143 -5.06 8.96 -14.38
C ASN A 143 -6.36 9.72 -14.07
N ILE A 144 -6.37 10.61 -13.07
CA ILE A 144 -7.36 11.71 -12.98
C ILE A 144 -6.73 12.96 -12.36
N LEU A 145 -6.49 14.00 -13.16
CA LEU A 145 -6.06 15.34 -12.70
C LEU A 145 -7.22 16.34 -12.73
N LYS A 146 -7.31 17.22 -11.71
CA LYS A 146 -8.24 18.38 -11.66
C LYS A 146 -7.48 19.67 -11.31
N LYS A 147 -7.95 20.81 -11.82
CA LYS A 147 -7.33 22.15 -11.66
C LYS A 147 -7.42 22.69 -10.23
N GLY A 148 -6.40 23.45 -9.81
CA GLY A 148 -6.34 24.18 -8.53
C GLY A 148 -5.47 23.53 -7.44
N LYS A 149 -4.57 22.61 -7.83
CA LYS A 149 -3.77 21.76 -6.94
C LYS A 149 -2.29 21.94 -7.26
N ILE A 150 -1.41 21.78 -6.26
CA ILE A 150 0.03 21.63 -6.52
C ILE A 150 0.23 20.21 -7.07
N ILE A 151 0.70 20.14 -8.32
CA ILE A 151 0.98 18.86 -8.99
C ILE A 151 2.50 18.70 -9.04
N PHE A 152 2.98 17.67 -8.38
CA PHE A 152 4.36 17.20 -8.48
C PHE A 152 4.37 15.94 -9.32
N GLU A 153 5.16 15.93 -10.39
CA GLU A 153 5.30 14.78 -11.27
C GLU A 153 6.78 14.38 -11.31
N MET A 154 7.04 13.09 -11.12
CA MET A 154 8.39 12.52 -11.10
C MET A 154 8.41 11.23 -11.90
N ASP A 155 9.37 11.14 -12.81
CA ASP A 155 9.65 9.91 -13.54
C ASP A 155 10.62 9.04 -12.73
N MET A 156 10.16 7.84 -12.34
CA MET A 156 10.91 6.95 -11.47
C MET A 156 11.99 6.15 -12.20
N GLU A 157 11.98 6.10 -13.54
CA GLU A 157 12.96 5.35 -14.34
C GLU A 157 14.40 5.90 -14.12
N GLY A 158 14.53 7.21 -13.89
CA GLY A 158 15.82 7.87 -13.68
C GLY A 158 16.26 8.01 -12.21
N VAL A 159 15.48 7.53 -11.25
CA VAL A 159 15.77 7.69 -9.81
C VAL A 159 16.48 6.45 -9.31
N GLU A 160 17.80 6.47 -9.15
CA GLU A 160 18.54 5.28 -8.71
C GLU A 160 18.50 5.09 -7.19
N TRP A 161 18.58 6.18 -6.42
CA TRP A 161 18.73 6.15 -4.96
C TRP A 161 17.57 6.80 -4.21
N ALA A 162 17.28 6.31 -3.02
CA ALA A 162 16.27 6.88 -2.12
C ALA A 162 16.63 8.31 -1.73
N GLU A 163 17.91 8.62 -1.58
CA GLU A 163 18.37 9.99 -1.32
C GLU A 163 17.94 10.96 -2.44
N ASP A 164 18.13 10.58 -3.71
CA ASP A 164 17.73 11.42 -4.85
C ASP A 164 16.21 11.63 -4.89
N PHE A 165 15.44 10.60 -4.53
CA PHE A 165 13.99 10.68 -4.41
C PHE A 165 13.56 11.65 -3.30
N ILE A 166 14.14 11.48 -2.11
CA ILE A 166 13.81 12.28 -0.92
C ILE A 166 14.17 13.75 -1.17
N ASN A 167 15.36 14.02 -1.70
CA ASN A 167 15.81 15.38 -2.00
C ASN A 167 14.89 16.07 -3.02
N GLN A 168 14.49 15.37 -4.09
CA GLN A 168 13.57 15.94 -5.06
C GLN A 168 12.20 16.24 -4.45
N ILE A 169 11.70 15.42 -3.52
CA ILE A 169 10.47 15.74 -2.79
C ILE A 169 10.68 16.98 -1.91
N ASP A 170 11.71 16.98 -1.07
CA ASP A 170 11.92 18.03 -0.07
C ASP A 170 12.27 19.40 -0.69
N GLU A 171 12.93 19.42 -1.84
CA GLU A 171 13.26 20.66 -2.55
C GLU A 171 12.07 21.27 -3.30
N ASN A 172 11.10 20.45 -3.73
CA ASN A 172 10.02 20.89 -4.61
C ASN A 172 8.65 20.97 -3.92
N LEU A 173 8.49 20.34 -2.77
CA LEU A 173 7.24 20.28 -2.02
C LEU A 173 7.42 20.90 -0.63
N ASP A 174 6.83 22.07 -0.44
CA ASP A 174 6.65 22.66 0.88
C ASP A 174 5.23 22.41 1.36
N PHE A 175 5.07 21.42 2.23
CA PHE A 175 3.77 21.04 2.75
C PHE A 175 3.24 22.00 3.84
N GLU A 176 3.81 23.19 4.05
CA GLU A 176 3.27 24.20 4.98
C GLU A 176 2.05 24.95 4.40
N GLU A 177 1.93 25.13 3.08
CA GLU A 177 0.83 25.89 2.44
C GLU A 177 -0.53 25.17 2.42
N GLU A 178 -1.67 25.88 2.58
CA GLU A 178 -3.05 25.34 2.55
C GLU A 178 -3.50 24.74 1.19
N ASN A 179 -2.56 24.32 0.34
CA ASN A 179 -2.83 23.77 -0.97
C ASN A 179 -3.16 22.27 -0.92
N ASP A 180 -3.98 21.83 -1.87
CA ASP A 180 -4.18 20.41 -2.20
C ASP A 180 -2.95 19.90 -2.97
N TYR A 181 -2.38 18.77 -2.55
CA TYR A 181 -1.22 18.17 -3.21
C TYR A 181 -1.61 16.95 -4.03
N VAL A 182 -1.02 16.87 -5.23
CA VAL A 182 -1.07 15.70 -6.10
C VAL A 182 0.33 15.32 -6.50
N LEU A 183 0.81 14.17 -6.03
CA LEU A 183 2.08 13.59 -6.43
C LEU A 183 1.81 12.51 -7.47
N ILE A 184 2.51 12.54 -8.59
CA ILE A 184 2.41 11.58 -9.68
C ILE A 184 3.79 11.00 -9.93
N PHE A 185 3.91 9.69 -9.82
CA PHE A 185 5.12 8.95 -10.07
C PHE A 185 4.89 8.04 -11.27
N THR A 186 5.54 8.31 -12.40
CA THR A 186 5.50 7.46 -13.60
C THR A 186 6.59 6.40 -13.56
N ASN A 187 6.42 5.31 -14.33
CA ASN A 187 7.35 4.18 -14.32
C ASN A 187 7.57 3.61 -12.92
N SER A 188 6.53 3.63 -12.08
CA SER A 188 6.61 3.28 -10.67
C SER A 188 6.71 1.76 -10.42
N TYR A 189 6.94 0.95 -11.45
CA TYR A 189 7.23 -0.47 -11.27
C TYR A 189 8.55 -0.67 -10.51
N ASP A 190 9.57 0.12 -10.86
CA ASP A 190 10.88 0.09 -10.21
C ASP A 190 10.84 0.63 -8.78
N PHE A 191 9.80 1.40 -8.44
CA PHE A 191 9.49 1.86 -7.09
C PHE A 191 9.07 0.73 -6.14
N VAL A 192 8.63 -0.41 -6.67
CA VAL A 192 8.03 -1.49 -5.89
C VAL A 192 8.79 -2.82 -6.04
N GLN A 193 9.34 -3.14 -7.22
CA GLN A 193 9.97 -4.45 -7.45
C GLN A 193 11.30 -4.44 -8.23
N GLY A 194 11.71 -3.31 -8.82
CA GLY A 194 12.89 -3.26 -9.70
C GLY A 194 14.22 -2.94 -9.02
N LYS A 195 14.23 -2.11 -7.97
CA LYS A 195 15.46 -1.65 -7.31
C LYS A 195 15.91 -2.58 -6.17
N HIS A 196 17.09 -2.29 -5.61
CA HIS A 196 17.47 -2.84 -4.31
C HIS A 196 16.36 -2.59 -3.30
N TYR A 197 15.80 -3.66 -2.72
CA TYR A 197 14.63 -3.59 -1.84
C TYR A 197 14.76 -2.54 -0.73
N HIS A 198 15.97 -2.32 -0.22
CA HIS A 198 16.25 -1.28 0.76
C HIS A 198 15.92 0.15 0.28
N GLU A 199 16.26 0.48 -0.97
CA GLU A 199 15.98 1.81 -1.55
C GLU A 199 14.47 2.02 -1.70
N CYS A 200 13.74 1.02 -2.19
CA CYS A 200 12.28 1.07 -2.28
C CYS A 200 11.64 1.28 -0.90
N SER A 201 12.12 0.55 0.10
CA SER A 201 11.67 0.69 1.49
C SER A 201 11.79 2.13 1.99
N LEU A 202 12.95 2.76 1.80
CA LEU A 202 13.18 4.14 2.23
C LEU A 202 12.28 5.14 1.50
N MET A 203 12.08 4.97 0.19
CA MET A 203 11.16 5.82 -0.57
C MET A 203 9.70 5.68 -0.10
N LEU A 204 9.27 4.45 0.23
CA LEU A 204 7.92 4.19 0.73
C LEU A 204 7.73 4.73 2.15
N ILE A 205 8.75 4.70 3.00
CA ILE A 205 8.72 5.34 4.32
C ILE A 205 8.57 6.84 4.16
N LYS A 206 9.31 7.47 3.24
CA LYS A 206 9.14 8.89 2.93
C LYS A 206 7.71 9.20 2.50
N LEU A 207 7.13 8.41 1.61
CA LEU A 207 5.75 8.65 1.15
C LEU A 207 4.71 8.39 2.25
N ILE A 208 4.77 7.25 2.92
CA ILE A 208 3.74 6.84 3.86
C ILE A 208 3.94 7.58 5.18
N GLU A 209 5.08 7.41 5.84
CA GLU A 209 5.34 7.96 7.17
C GLU A 209 5.55 9.47 7.16
N ASP A 210 6.46 9.96 6.32
CA ASP A 210 6.83 11.38 6.37
C ASP A 210 5.82 12.28 5.69
N ILE A 211 5.26 11.85 4.55
CA ILE A 211 4.28 12.64 3.82
C ILE A 211 2.89 12.32 4.34
N LEU A 212 2.39 11.09 4.21
CA LEU A 212 0.98 10.85 4.47
C LEU A 212 0.62 10.81 5.96
N LEU A 213 1.51 10.34 6.85
CA LEU A 213 1.18 10.25 8.27
C LEU A 213 1.47 11.55 9.02
N LYS A 214 2.60 12.20 8.74
CA LYS A 214 2.95 13.45 9.44
C LYS A 214 2.19 14.65 8.89
N ILE A 215 1.84 14.65 7.61
CA ILE A 215 1.23 15.83 6.97
C ILE A 215 -0.28 15.71 7.05
N ARG A 216 -0.86 16.60 7.87
CA ARG A 216 -2.29 16.68 8.13
C ARG A 216 -3.02 17.43 7.01
N LYS A 217 -2.90 16.96 5.76
CA LYS A 217 -3.54 17.53 4.57
C LYS A 217 -4.03 16.43 3.64
N GLU A 218 -4.99 16.73 2.76
CA GLU A 218 -5.40 15.80 1.69
C GLU A 218 -4.28 15.74 0.64
N ILE A 219 -3.59 14.60 0.59
CA ILE A 219 -2.56 14.34 -0.41
C ILE A 219 -3.01 13.19 -1.30
N LYS A 220 -2.96 13.43 -2.62
CA LYS A 220 -3.20 12.39 -3.63
C LYS A 220 -1.89 11.93 -4.20
N ILE A 221 -1.63 10.63 -4.13
CA ILE A 221 -0.46 10.03 -4.75
C ILE A 221 -0.92 9.11 -5.86
N TYR A 222 -0.29 9.23 -7.03
CA TYR A 222 -0.51 8.40 -8.20
C TYR A 222 0.77 7.64 -8.52
N LEU A 223 0.75 6.31 -8.39
CA LEU A 223 1.82 5.43 -8.85
C LEU A 223 1.37 4.80 -10.17
N LEU A 224 2.00 5.21 -11.27
CA LEU A 224 1.68 4.74 -12.62
C LEU A 224 2.74 3.70 -13.04
N PHE A 225 2.32 2.42 -12.92
CA PHE A 225 3.08 1.24 -13.32
C PHE A 225 3.12 1.03 -14.83
#